data_AF-A0A6V8K5B2-F1
#
_entry.id   AF-A0A6V8K5B2-F1
#
_cell.length_a   1.000
_cell.length_b   1.000
_cell.length_c   1.000
_cell.angle_alpha   90.00
_cell.angle_beta   90.00
_cell.angle_gamma   90.00
#
_symmetry.space_group_name_H-M   'P 1'
#
loop_
_entity.id
_entity.type
_entity.pdbx_description
1 polymer ?
#
loop_
_entity_poly.entity_id
_entity_poly.type
_entity_poly.pdbx_seq_one_letter_code
_entity_poly.pdbx_strand_id
1 'polypeptide(L)'
;MLLEAIAEIARRDVTLAPGDPHAEARNTHWLDAPSVERAILTVSEVVRAFHATVAALRERVDRPAIFYVWHDDRAGQLRCGITSRRPADLPFGGEYRLTGDLASIVAGYLLGDPKAAVPAELDLTVDDPAPLDDPPLPVWTHAL
;
A
#
# COMPACT_ATOMS: atom_id res chain seq x y z
N MET A 1 10.14 -13.53 0.28
CA MET A 1 10.78 -12.39 -0.41
C MET A 1 9.71 -11.40 -0.85
N LEU A 2 9.95 -10.09 -0.76
CA LEU A 2 9.02 -9.02 -1.13
C LEU A 2 8.52 -9.15 -2.57
N LEU A 3 9.42 -9.40 -3.53
CA LEU A 3 9.06 -9.50 -4.95
C LEU A 3 8.12 -10.69 -5.21
N GLU A 4 8.35 -11.81 -4.52
CA GLU A 4 7.45 -12.98 -4.57
C GLU A 4 6.10 -12.63 -3.94
N ALA A 5 6.09 -11.99 -2.77
CA ALA A 5 4.85 -11.57 -2.11
C ALA A 5 4.02 -10.62 -3.00
N ILE A 6 4.67 -9.72 -3.73
CA ILE A 6 4.00 -8.86 -4.73
C ILE A 6 3.41 -9.72 -5.86
N ALA A 7 4.20 -10.63 -6.43
CA ALA A 7 3.75 -11.49 -7.52
C ALA A 7 2.61 -12.47 -7.10
N GLU A 8 2.56 -12.88 -5.84
CA GLU A 8 1.47 -13.71 -5.29
C GLU A 8 0.12 -12.97 -5.32
N ILE A 9 0.09 -11.64 -5.22
CA ILE A 9 -1.16 -10.87 -5.25
C ILE A 9 -1.96 -11.15 -6.52
N ALA A 10 -1.29 -11.25 -7.67
CA ALA A 10 -1.96 -11.54 -8.95
C ALA A 10 -2.76 -12.85 -8.94
N ARG A 11 -2.35 -13.79 -8.09
CA ARG A 11 -2.93 -15.13 -7.98
C ARG A 11 -3.98 -15.25 -6.86
N ARG A 12 -4.11 -14.25 -5.99
CA ARG A 12 -5.09 -14.28 -4.90
C ARG A 12 -6.51 -14.04 -5.40
N ASP A 13 -7.48 -14.63 -4.72
CA ASP A 13 -8.88 -14.34 -5.01
C ASP A 13 -9.20 -12.87 -4.72
N VAL A 14 -9.91 -12.24 -5.65
CA VAL A 14 -10.31 -10.83 -5.56
C VAL A 14 -11.81 -10.78 -5.31
N THR A 15 -12.20 -10.17 -4.20
CA THR A 15 -13.62 -9.95 -3.86
C THR A 15 -14.02 -8.53 -4.23
N LEU A 16 -14.85 -8.35 -5.26
CA LEU A 16 -15.38 -7.05 -5.66
C LEU A 16 -16.88 -6.97 -5.37
N ALA A 17 -17.20 -6.26 -4.29
CA ALA A 17 -18.54 -6.09 -3.75
C ALA A 17 -18.80 -4.60 -3.47
N PRO A 18 -19.24 -3.82 -4.47
CA PRO A 18 -19.41 -2.36 -4.34
C PRO A 18 -20.31 -1.91 -3.18
N GLY A 19 -21.22 -2.77 -2.73
CA GLY A 19 -22.12 -2.52 -1.59
C GLY A 19 -21.61 -3.04 -0.25
N ASP A 20 -20.47 -3.72 -0.20
CA ASP A 20 -19.87 -4.29 1.02
C ASP A 20 -18.38 -3.94 1.14
N PRO A 21 -18.07 -2.76 1.72
CA PRO A 21 -16.70 -2.35 2.04
C PRO A 21 -15.90 -3.37 2.85
N HIS A 22 -16.55 -4.09 3.76
CA HIS A 22 -15.87 -5.05 4.63
C HIS A 22 -15.44 -6.28 3.84
N ALA A 23 -16.23 -6.69 2.84
CA ALA A 23 -15.83 -7.74 1.93
C ALA A 23 -14.62 -7.34 1.08
N GLU A 24 -14.59 -6.11 0.54
CA GLU A 24 -13.46 -5.64 -0.28
C GLU A 24 -12.18 -5.37 0.51
N ALA A 25 -12.28 -5.09 1.81
CA ALA A 25 -11.11 -4.92 2.69
C ALA A 25 -10.20 -6.16 2.72
N ARG A 26 -10.72 -7.35 2.35
CA ARG A 26 -9.93 -8.59 2.23
C ARG A 26 -8.93 -8.55 1.08
N ASN A 27 -9.10 -7.65 0.12
CA ASN A 27 -8.16 -7.45 -0.99
C ASN A 27 -6.96 -6.60 -0.59
N THR A 28 -6.91 -6.08 0.65
CA THR A 28 -5.73 -5.36 1.14
C THR A 28 -4.65 -6.34 1.58
N HIS A 29 -3.43 -6.08 1.13
CA HIS A 29 -2.27 -6.90 1.42
C HIS A 29 -1.18 -6.06 2.07
N TRP A 30 -0.60 -6.61 3.14
CA TRP A 30 0.56 -6.07 3.83
C TRP A 30 1.81 -6.75 3.31
N LEU A 31 2.73 -5.97 2.78
CA LEU A 31 3.97 -6.43 2.20
C LEU A 31 5.10 -6.03 3.13
N ASP A 32 5.64 -7.02 3.81
CA ASP A 32 6.77 -6.84 4.71
C ASP A 32 8.02 -7.52 4.14
N ALA A 33 9.15 -6.91 4.41
CA ALA A 33 10.48 -7.38 4.05
C ALA A 33 11.44 -7.00 5.17
N PRO A 34 12.31 -7.91 5.64
CA PRO A 34 13.32 -7.56 6.65
C PRO A 34 14.34 -6.55 6.09
N SER A 35 14.99 -5.77 6.95
CA SER A 35 15.95 -4.72 6.56
C SER A 35 17.04 -5.20 5.60
N VAL A 36 17.52 -6.44 5.80
CA VAL A 36 18.54 -7.06 4.93
C VAL A 36 18.03 -7.25 3.49
N GLU A 37 16.75 -7.59 3.33
CA GLU A 37 16.14 -7.74 2.02
C GLU A 37 15.89 -6.35 1.40
N ARG A 38 15.37 -5.40 2.16
CA ARG A 38 15.16 -4.02 1.69
C ARG A 38 16.46 -3.38 1.19
N ALA A 39 17.59 -3.65 1.86
CA ALA A 39 18.89 -3.09 1.53
C ALA A 39 19.48 -3.57 0.18
N ILE A 40 19.05 -4.73 -0.31
CA ILE A 40 19.54 -5.30 -1.58
C ILE A 40 18.56 -5.11 -2.75
N LEU A 41 17.31 -4.71 -2.46
CA LEU A 41 16.30 -4.46 -3.48
C LEU A 41 16.44 -3.06 -4.06
N THR A 42 16.23 -2.95 -5.37
CA THR A 42 16.14 -1.65 -6.04
C THR A 42 14.69 -1.19 -6.16
N VAL A 43 14.48 0.13 -6.18
CA VAL A 43 13.17 0.76 -6.44
C VAL A 43 12.58 0.21 -7.75
N SER A 44 13.39 0.13 -8.80
CA SER A 44 12.96 -0.34 -10.13
C SER A 44 12.48 -1.79 -10.13
N GLU A 45 13.07 -2.68 -9.34
CA GLU A 45 12.63 -4.08 -9.24
C GLU A 45 11.25 -4.19 -8.61
N VAL A 46 11.03 -3.46 -7.50
CA VAL A 46 9.74 -3.46 -6.79
C VAL A 46 8.65 -2.80 -7.65
N VAL A 47 8.95 -1.66 -8.29
CA VAL A 47 8.04 -0.99 -9.23
C VAL A 47 7.66 -1.92 -10.39
N ARG A 48 8.64 -2.61 -10.99
CA ARG A 48 8.40 -3.58 -12.06
C ARG A 48 7.52 -4.73 -11.60
N ALA A 49 7.70 -5.22 -10.37
CA ALA A 49 6.87 -6.28 -9.81
C ALA A 49 5.39 -5.85 -9.66
N PHE A 50 5.13 -4.61 -9.21
CA PHE A 50 3.76 -4.09 -9.16
C PHE A 50 3.13 -3.93 -10.54
N HIS A 51 3.87 -3.40 -11.53
CA HIS A 51 3.34 -3.28 -12.88
C HIS A 51 3.04 -4.65 -13.51
N ALA A 52 3.89 -5.66 -13.30
CA ALA A 52 3.63 -7.02 -13.73
C ALA A 52 2.38 -7.61 -13.03
N THR A 53 2.22 -7.34 -11.74
CA THR A 53 1.04 -7.76 -10.96
C THR A 53 -0.24 -7.13 -11.51
N VAL A 54 -0.22 -5.83 -11.80
CA VAL A 54 -1.33 -5.11 -12.42
C VAL A 54 -1.68 -5.68 -13.79
N ALA A 55 -0.67 -5.98 -14.62
CA ALA A 55 -0.90 -6.59 -15.93
C ALA A 55 -1.60 -7.95 -15.80
N ALA A 56 -1.14 -8.81 -14.89
CA ALA A 56 -1.76 -10.11 -14.64
C ALA A 56 -3.18 -10.01 -14.04
N LEU A 57 -3.43 -9.04 -13.16
CA LEU A 57 -4.75 -8.81 -12.58
C LEU A 57 -5.76 -8.34 -13.64
N ARG A 58 -5.35 -7.47 -14.58
CA ARG A 58 -6.20 -7.00 -15.68
C ARG A 58 -6.74 -8.11 -16.57
N GLU A 59 -5.97 -9.17 -16.75
CA GLU A 59 -6.40 -10.33 -17.55
C GLU A 59 -7.47 -11.16 -16.83
N ARG A 60 -7.61 -11.01 -15.51
CA ARG A 60 -8.39 -11.92 -14.67
C ARG A 60 -9.56 -11.26 -13.97
N VAL A 61 -9.48 -9.96 -13.69
CA VAL A 61 -10.57 -9.18 -13.10
C VAL A 61 -11.55 -8.79 -14.20
N ASP A 62 -12.80 -9.23 -14.06
CA ASP A 62 -13.83 -9.16 -15.12
C ASP A 62 -14.67 -7.87 -15.12
N ARG A 63 -14.38 -6.95 -14.20
CA ARG A 63 -15.17 -5.75 -13.96
C ARG A 63 -14.29 -4.58 -13.54
N PRO A 64 -14.75 -3.33 -13.68
CA PRO A 64 -13.97 -2.17 -13.31
C PRO A 64 -13.50 -2.23 -11.86
N ALA A 65 -12.19 -2.16 -11.66
CA ALA A 65 -11.58 -2.06 -10.35
C ALA A 65 -10.33 -1.17 -10.41
N ILE A 66 -9.84 -0.78 -9.25
CA ILE A 66 -8.57 -0.08 -9.11
C ILE A 66 -7.65 -0.89 -8.21
N PHE A 67 -6.41 -1.05 -8.67
CA PHE A 67 -5.29 -1.47 -7.84
C PHE A 67 -4.63 -0.23 -7.26
N TYR A 68 -4.27 -0.24 -5.99
CA TYR A 68 -3.63 0.90 -5.36
C TYR A 68 -2.51 0.47 -4.42
N VAL A 69 -1.48 1.32 -4.27
CA VAL A 69 -0.28 1.08 -3.47
C VAL A 69 0.04 2.32 -2.64
N TRP A 70 0.44 2.12 -1.39
CA TRP A 70 0.90 3.17 -0.50
C TRP A 70 1.97 2.64 0.46
N HIS A 71 2.74 3.55 1.03
CA HIS A 71 3.66 3.26 2.12
C HIS A 71 3.00 3.75 3.42
N ASP A 72 2.77 2.83 4.36
CA ASP A 72 2.39 3.16 5.73
C ASP A 72 3.68 3.35 6.52
N ASP A 73 4.10 4.61 6.64
CA ASP A 73 5.36 5.02 7.29
C ASP A 73 5.35 4.73 8.80
N ARG A 74 4.20 4.91 9.46
CA ARG A 74 4.00 4.58 10.88
C ARG A 74 4.17 3.09 11.15
N ALA A 75 3.72 2.23 10.23
CA ALA A 75 3.91 0.79 10.33
C ALA A 75 5.24 0.31 9.70
N GLY A 76 5.96 1.17 8.97
CA GLY A 76 7.14 0.80 8.18
C GLY A 76 6.83 -0.24 7.09
N GLN A 77 5.62 -0.23 6.55
CA GLN A 77 5.07 -1.28 5.68
C GLN A 77 4.65 -0.75 4.32
N LEU A 78 4.98 -1.51 3.26
CA LEU A 78 4.39 -1.30 1.96
C LEU A 78 3.05 -2.03 1.91
N ARG A 79 2.03 -1.38 1.35
CA ARG A 79 0.68 -1.94 1.29
C ARG A 79 0.08 -1.74 -0.09
N CYS A 80 -0.81 -2.64 -0.45
CA CYS A 80 -1.59 -2.51 -1.66
C CYS A 80 -3.01 -3.06 -1.48
N GLY A 81 -3.91 -2.70 -2.38
CA GLY A 81 -5.25 -3.25 -2.39
C GLY A 81 -5.92 -3.19 -3.74
N ILE A 82 -7.06 -3.87 -3.84
CA ILE A 82 -7.95 -3.85 -5.00
C ILE A 82 -9.35 -3.46 -4.53
N THR A 83 -10.00 -2.52 -5.21
CA THR A 83 -11.37 -2.11 -4.88
C THR A 83 -12.17 -1.76 -6.11
N SER A 84 -13.50 -1.90 -6.03
CA SER A 84 -14.43 -1.40 -7.05
C SER A 84 -14.72 0.09 -6.94
N ARG A 85 -14.22 0.75 -5.88
CA ARG A 85 -14.42 2.18 -5.63
C ARG A 85 -13.68 3.07 -6.61
N ARG A 86 -14.09 4.34 -6.66
CA ARG A 86 -13.36 5.36 -7.41
C ARG A 86 -12.06 5.72 -6.70
N PRO A 87 -11.05 6.23 -7.43
CA PRO A 87 -9.81 6.71 -6.82
C PRO A 87 -9.99 7.78 -5.74
N ALA A 88 -11.13 8.50 -5.72
CA ALA A 88 -11.46 9.53 -4.72
C ALA A 88 -12.14 8.97 -3.44
N ASP A 89 -12.47 7.67 -3.40
CA ASP A 89 -13.23 7.05 -2.30
C ASP A 89 -12.44 5.90 -1.62
N LEU A 90 -11.10 5.95 -1.65
CA LEU A 90 -10.25 4.89 -1.10
C LEU A 90 -10.38 4.78 0.44
N PRO A 91 -10.23 3.56 1.01
CA PRO A 91 -10.62 3.27 2.39
C PRO A 91 -9.56 3.68 3.44
N PHE A 92 -8.97 4.88 3.33
CA PHE A 92 -7.92 5.34 4.25
C PHE A 92 -8.44 6.01 5.52
N GLY A 93 -9.69 6.50 5.52
CA GLY A 93 -10.27 7.19 6.68
C GLY A 93 -9.66 8.56 7.00
N GLY A 94 -8.73 9.05 6.18
CA GLY A 94 -8.08 10.35 6.29
C GLY A 94 -7.71 10.92 4.91
N GLU A 95 -7.04 12.08 4.90
CA GLU A 95 -6.62 12.71 3.65
C GLU A 95 -5.52 11.91 2.94
N TYR A 96 -5.69 11.73 1.64
CA TYR A 96 -4.70 11.12 0.78
C TYR A 96 -4.64 11.85 -0.56
N ARG A 97 -3.49 11.75 -1.21
CA ARG A 97 -3.24 12.37 -2.52
C ARG A 97 -2.86 11.31 -3.53
N LEU A 98 -3.60 11.29 -4.63
CA LEU A 98 -3.25 10.45 -5.77
C LEU A 98 -1.94 10.91 -6.40
N THR A 99 -1.05 9.97 -6.70
CA THR A 99 0.21 10.23 -7.38
C THR A 99 0.40 9.24 -8.53
N GLY A 100 0.98 9.72 -9.64
CA GLY A 100 1.45 8.85 -10.72
C GLY A 100 2.82 8.23 -10.43
N ASP A 101 3.47 8.64 -9.35
CA ASP A 101 4.84 8.26 -9.02
C ASP A 101 4.89 7.14 -7.97
N LEU A 102 4.81 5.89 -8.43
CA LEU A 102 5.01 4.71 -7.60
C LEU A 102 6.45 4.61 -7.07
N ALA A 103 7.43 5.14 -7.82
CA ALA A 103 8.84 5.03 -7.46
C ALA A 103 9.15 5.78 -6.17
N SER A 104 8.58 6.98 -5.97
CA SER A 104 8.72 7.73 -4.71
C SER A 104 8.12 7.00 -3.51
N ILE A 105 6.97 6.33 -3.66
CA ILE A 105 6.36 5.52 -2.58
C ILE A 105 7.28 4.35 -2.21
N VAL A 106 7.78 3.64 -3.21
CA VAL A 106 8.70 2.50 -3.01
C VAL A 106 10.03 2.95 -2.41
N ALA A 107 10.58 4.09 -2.85
CA ALA A 107 11.81 4.65 -2.29
C ALA A 107 11.63 4.98 -0.80
N GLY A 108 10.50 5.57 -0.42
CA GLY A 108 10.18 5.84 0.99
C GLY A 108 10.15 4.57 1.84
N TYR A 109 9.58 3.48 1.31
CA TYR A 109 9.54 2.19 2.00
C TYR A 109 10.92 1.51 2.14
N LEU A 110 11.73 1.52 1.08
CA LEU A 110 13.04 0.88 1.08
C LEU A 110 14.05 1.63 1.96
N LEU A 111 13.93 2.96 2.07
CA LEU A 111 14.77 3.82 2.91
C LEU A 111 14.23 3.97 4.35
N GLY A 112 12.96 3.68 4.57
CA GLY A 112 12.30 3.83 5.87
C GLY A 112 12.78 2.83 6.91
N ASP A 113 12.75 3.22 8.18
CA ASP A 113 13.08 2.34 9.29
C ASP A 113 11.94 1.34 9.54
N PRO A 114 12.16 0.01 9.42
CA PRO A 114 11.14 -0.98 9.76
C PRO A 114 10.72 -0.97 11.24
N LYS A 115 11.47 -0.29 12.13
CA LYS A 115 11.18 -0.17 13.56
C LYS A 115 10.35 1.05 13.97
N ALA A 116 9.88 1.89 13.04
CA ALA A 116 9.02 3.02 13.40
C ALA A 116 7.62 2.61 13.95
N ALA A 117 7.30 1.31 13.95
CA ALA A 117 6.17 0.76 14.67
C ALA A 117 6.40 0.87 16.18
N VAL A 118 6.04 2.00 16.77
CA VAL A 118 5.83 2.12 18.22
C VAL A 118 4.75 1.09 18.62
N PRO A 119 5.05 0.11 19.48
CA PRO A 119 4.00 -0.63 20.16
C PRO A 119 3.18 0.38 20.94
N ALA A 120 1.85 0.26 20.91
CA ALA A 120 0.97 0.99 21.80
C ALA A 120 1.16 0.51 23.25
N GLU A 121 2.30 0.81 23.85
CA GLU A 121 2.48 0.80 25.29
C GLU A 121 2.71 2.24 25.75
N LEU A 122 1.83 2.65 26.65
CA LEU A 122 1.77 3.93 27.34
C LEU A 122 3.16 4.45 27.71
N ASP A 123 3.44 5.70 27.33
CA ASP A 123 4.15 6.60 28.23
C ASP A 123 3.43 7.95 28.31
N LEU A 124 2.90 8.21 29.50
CA LEU A 124 2.12 9.39 29.85
C LEU A 124 3.07 10.56 30.13
N THR A 125 3.48 11.29 29.11
CA THR A 125 3.77 12.74 29.19
C THR A 125 3.59 13.35 27.80
N VAL A 126 2.36 13.80 27.50
CA VAL A 126 2.07 14.57 26.29
C VAL A 126 2.14 16.05 26.66
N ASP A 127 3.31 16.66 26.44
CA ASP A 127 3.35 18.07 26.05
C ASP A 127 2.82 18.06 24.62
N ASP A 128 1.54 18.42 24.44
CA ASP A 128 0.79 18.23 23.19
C ASP A 128 1.50 18.99 22.06
N PRO A 129 2.31 18.32 21.21
CA PRO A 129 2.84 19.02 20.06
C PRO A 129 1.64 19.31 19.19
N ALA A 130 1.42 20.58 18.86
CA ALA A 130 0.36 21.00 17.95
C ALA A 130 0.27 20.01 16.79
N PRO A 131 -0.95 19.56 16.39
CA PRO A 131 -1.08 18.56 15.35
C PRO A 131 -0.27 19.05 14.15
N LEU A 132 0.83 18.35 13.87
CA LEU A 132 1.48 18.51 12.60
C LEU A 132 0.41 18.08 11.60
N ASP A 133 -0.01 18.99 10.73
CA ASP A 133 -0.82 18.64 9.57
C ASP A 133 0.01 17.62 8.78
N ASP A 134 -0.18 16.34 9.09
CA ASP A 134 0.52 15.26 8.41
C ASP A 134 0.20 15.40 6.93
N PRO A 135 1.22 15.41 6.05
CA PRO A 135 0.97 15.56 4.63
C PRO A 135 0.03 14.44 4.17
N PRO A 136 -0.87 14.71 3.21
CA PRO A 136 -1.83 13.72 2.74
C PRO A 136 -1.08 12.49 2.22
N LEU A 137 -1.55 11.30 2.62
CA LEU A 137 -0.92 10.02 2.29
C LEU A 137 -0.75 9.88 0.76
N PRO A 138 0.48 9.71 0.23
CA PRO A 138 0.66 9.48 -1.20
C PRO A 138 0.19 8.08 -1.58
N VAL A 139 -0.72 8.01 -2.55
CA VAL A 139 -1.30 6.75 -3.03
C VAL A 139 -1.16 6.66 -4.54
N TRP A 140 -0.50 5.62 -5.01
CA TRP A 140 -0.48 5.30 -6.42
C TRP A 140 -1.68 4.41 -6.77
N THR A 141 -2.33 4.69 -7.89
CA THR A 141 -3.49 3.91 -8.35
C THR A 141 -3.36 3.53 -9.80
N HIS A 142 -3.95 2.39 -10.16
CA HIS A 142 -4.00 1.91 -11.52
C HIS A 142 -5.33 1.21 -11.80
N ALA A 143 -5.97 1.53 -12.93
CA ALA A 143 -7.19 0.84 -13.35
C ALA A 143 -6.88 -0.63 -13.72
N LEU A 144 -7.74 -1.53 -13.28
CA LEU A 144 -7.80 -2.95 -13.66
C LEU A 144 -8.96 -3.19 -14.62
#